data_AF-A0A2E7EQ70-F1
#
_entry.id   AF-A0A2E7EQ70-F1
#
_cell.length_a   1.000
_cell.length_b   1.000
_cell.length_c   1.000
_cell.angle_alpha   90.00
_cell.angle_beta   90.00
_cell.angle_gamma   90.00
#
_symmetry.space_group_name_H-M   'P 1'
#
loop_
_entity.id
_entity.type
_entity.pdbx_description
1 polymer ?
#
loop_
_entity_poly.entity_id
_entity_poly.type
_entity_poly.pdbx_seq_one_letter_code
_entity_poly.pdbx_strand_id
1 'polypeptide(L)'
;MFQGLFLPFAEFNGIDGFIGFRGSLMLDVVFLAMFAVVPVMLWSIYQVRYHRRFQLHKTTQIVMGVVLLVAVLLFEIDMRINGWIDRAKPSAFWKDGAFNDWIDASLMIHLACAIPTAVLWIVVIVRALRQFPKPPLPGEHSRSHIFWARLAAIELILTAITGCVFYLLAFAA
;
A
#
# COMPACT_ATOMS: atom_id res chain seq x y z
N MET A 1 45.93 1.84 15.83
CA MET A 1 44.79 1.27 16.57
C MET A 1 43.51 1.89 16.00
N PHE A 2 43.04 1.37 14.86
CA PHE A 2 41.76 1.76 14.26
C PHE A 2 40.75 0.67 14.62
N GLN A 3 40.07 0.85 15.74
CA GLN A 3 38.94 -0.01 16.12
C GLN A 3 37.73 0.37 15.25
N GLY A 4 37.39 -0.55 14.35
CA GLY A 4 36.05 -0.83 13.82
C GLY A 4 35.07 0.33 13.65
N LEU A 5 35.12 0.99 12.48
CA LEU A 5 33.98 1.73 11.94
C LEU A 5 33.15 0.83 11.00
N PHE A 6 32.83 -0.38 11.46
CA PHE A 6 31.74 -1.16 10.90
C PHE A 6 30.71 -1.23 12.02
N LEU A 7 29.71 -0.36 11.96
CA LEU A 7 28.48 -0.60 12.71
C LEU A 7 28.06 -2.02 12.31
N PRO A 8 27.97 -2.99 13.25
CA PRO A 8 27.36 -4.26 12.90
C PRO A 8 25.98 -3.89 12.38
N PHE A 9 25.67 -4.26 11.13
CA PHE A 9 24.28 -4.29 10.71
C PHE A 9 23.58 -5.07 11.82
N ALA A 10 22.74 -4.41 12.61
CA ALA A 10 21.97 -5.11 13.60
C ALA A 10 21.26 -6.23 12.84
N GLU A 11 21.51 -7.50 13.20
CA GLU A 11 20.85 -8.61 12.55
C GLU A 11 19.37 -8.53 12.92
N PHE A 12 18.61 -7.83 12.08
CA PHE A 12 17.18 -7.73 12.22
C PHE A 12 16.55 -9.04 11.72
N ASN A 13 15.50 -9.51 12.39
CA ASN A 13 14.78 -10.68 11.91
C ASN A 13 14.20 -10.46 10.51
N GLY A 14 14.16 -11.53 9.71
CA GLY A 14 13.65 -11.52 8.34
C GLY A 14 14.68 -11.15 7.28
N ILE A 15 14.24 -11.13 6.01
CA ILE A 15 15.10 -10.76 4.87
C ILE A 15 15.20 -9.23 4.80
N ASP A 16 16.41 -8.71 4.70
CA ASP A 16 16.63 -7.27 4.57
C ASP A 16 16.10 -6.68 3.26
N GLY A 17 15.75 -5.40 3.33
CA GLY A 17 15.34 -4.60 2.18
C GLY A 17 16.46 -4.40 1.16
N PHE A 18 16.07 -3.89 -0.01
CA PHE A 18 16.95 -3.62 -1.14
C PHE A 18 17.03 -2.14 -1.51
N ILE A 19 16.22 -1.28 -0.88
CA ILE A 19 16.24 0.18 -1.08
C ILE A 19 17.43 0.83 -0.37
N GLY A 20 18.02 0.13 0.62
CA GLY A 20 19.17 0.63 1.41
C GLY A 20 18.78 1.29 2.74
N PHE A 21 17.51 1.21 3.12
CA PHE A 21 17.01 1.57 4.45
C PHE A 21 16.86 0.33 5.34
N ARG A 22 16.42 0.52 6.59
CA ARG A 22 16.34 -0.56 7.60
C ARG A 22 15.13 -1.49 7.44
N GLY A 23 14.28 -1.25 6.44
CA GLY A 23 13.10 -2.07 6.15
C GLY A 23 13.46 -3.52 5.80
N SER A 24 12.50 -4.43 5.99
CA SER A 24 12.57 -5.80 5.43
C SER A 24 12.28 -5.77 3.92
N LEU A 25 12.57 -6.88 3.23
CA LEU A 25 12.21 -7.07 1.82
C LEU A 25 10.74 -6.73 1.56
N MET A 26 9.82 -7.22 2.40
CA MET A 26 8.39 -6.98 2.21
C MET A 26 7.98 -5.52 2.49
N LEU A 27 8.62 -4.85 3.47
CA LEU A 27 8.42 -3.42 3.69
C LEU A 27 8.81 -2.61 2.44
N ASP A 28 9.95 -2.92 1.83
CA ASP A 28 10.42 -2.25 0.60
C ASP A 28 9.51 -2.54 -0.59
N VAL A 29 9.08 -3.79 -0.75
CA VAL A 29 8.12 -4.17 -1.81
C VAL A 29 6.82 -3.39 -1.69
N VAL A 30 6.24 -3.32 -0.48
CA VAL A 30 4.97 -2.61 -0.25
C VAL A 30 5.15 -1.10 -0.41
N PHE A 31 6.27 -0.55 0.08
CA PHE A 31 6.60 0.86 -0.14
C PHE A 31 6.67 1.21 -1.64
N LEU A 32 7.36 0.41 -2.46
CA LEU A 32 7.38 0.62 -3.90
C LEU A 32 6.01 0.40 -4.55
N ALA A 33 5.22 -0.54 -4.05
CA ALA A 33 3.86 -0.75 -4.53
C ALA A 33 2.99 0.51 -4.36
N MET A 34 3.19 1.30 -3.29
CA MET A 34 2.48 2.57 -3.09
C MET A 34 2.80 3.60 -4.19
N PHE A 35 4.05 3.65 -4.67
CA PHE A 35 4.42 4.51 -5.81
C PHE A 35 3.92 3.97 -7.15
N ALA A 36 3.84 2.65 -7.30
CA ALA A 36 3.42 2.02 -8.56
C ALA A 36 1.89 2.02 -8.73
N VAL A 37 1.12 1.78 -7.66
CA VAL A 37 -0.33 1.61 -7.75
C VAL A 37 -1.05 2.91 -8.17
N VAL A 38 -0.61 4.06 -7.65
CA VAL A 38 -1.24 5.35 -7.95
C VAL A 38 -1.19 5.70 -9.45
N PRO A 39 -0.02 5.70 -10.14
CA PRO A 39 0.02 5.98 -11.57
C PRO A 39 -0.72 4.93 -12.40
N VAL A 40 -0.69 3.65 -12.01
CA VAL A 40 -1.46 2.59 -12.70
C VAL A 40 -2.97 2.82 -12.55
N MET A 41 -3.44 3.21 -11.37
CA MET A 41 -4.84 3.56 -11.11
C MET A 41 -5.26 4.78 -11.94
N LEU A 42 -4.47 5.86 -11.92
CA LEU A 42 -4.76 7.08 -12.70
C LEU A 42 -4.77 6.80 -14.21
N TRP A 43 -3.83 5.99 -14.69
CA TRP A 43 -3.82 5.53 -16.08
C TRP A 43 -5.06 4.70 -16.42
N SER A 44 -5.45 3.75 -15.56
CA SER A 44 -6.68 2.96 -15.71
C SER A 44 -7.93 3.84 -15.81
N ILE A 45 -7.99 4.92 -15.04
CA ILE A 45 -9.09 5.91 -15.11
C ILE A 45 -9.03 6.73 -16.41
N TYR A 46 -7.84 7.15 -16.82
CA TYR A 46 -7.64 7.86 -18.08
C TYR A 46 -8.12 7.04 -19.30
N GLN A 47 -7.79 5.75 -19.34
CA GLN A 47 -8.18 4.84 -20.42
C GLN A 47 -9.72 4.71 -20.55
N VAL A 48 -10.45 4.64 -19.44
CA VAL A 48 -11.92 4.55 -19.49
C VAL A 48 -12.57 5.89 -19.81
N ARG A 49 -12.00 7.00 -19.32
CA ARG A 49 -12.56 8.35 -19.49
C ARG A 49 -12.41 8.88 -20.92
N TYR A 50 -11.24 8.71 -21.52
CA TYR A 50 -10.93 9.31 -22.82
C TYR A 50 -10.97 8.31 -23.97
N HIS A 51 -10.50 7.09 -23.73
CA HIS A 51 -10.39 6.06 -24.79
C HIS A 51 -11.55 5.04 -24.77
N ARG A 52 -12.47 5.15 -23.80
CA ARG A 52 -13.62 4.24 -23.63
C ARG A 52 -13.21 2.75 -23.56
N ARG A 53 -11.98 2.45 -23.11
CA ARG A 53 -11.44 1.08 -23.01
C ARG A 53 -11.90 0.39 -21.72
N PHE A 54 -13.20 0.09 -21.62
CA PHE A 54 -13.81 -0.51 -20.42
C PHE A 54 -13.23 -1.88 -20.06
N GLN A 55 -12.95 -2.72 -21.07
CA GLN A 55 -12.36 -4.04 -20.85
C GLN A 55 -10.95 -3.93 -20.26
N LEU A 56 -10.14 -2.99 -20.76
CA LEU A 56 -8.80 -2.72 -20.22
C LEU A 56 -8.90 -2.26 -18.76
N HIS A 57 -9.77 -1.30 -18.46
CA HIS A 57 -10.00 -0.84 -17.09
C HIS A 57 -10.37 -2.00 -16.15
N LYS A 58 -11.34 -2.84 -16.56
CA LYS A 58 -11.73 -4.04 -15.79
C LYS A 58 -10.54 -4.96 -15.53
N THR A 59 -9.79 -5.33 -16.57
CA THR A 59 -8.64 -6.23 -16.41
C THR A 59 -7.57 -5.61 -15.51
N THR A 60 -7.25 -4.32 -15.68
CA THR A 60 -6.29 -3.61 -14.83
C THR A 60 -6.72 -3.62 -13.36
N GLN A 61 -7.98 -3.34 -13.05
CA GLN A 61 -8.47 -3.35 -11.67
C GLN A 61 -8.43 -4.75 -11.03
N ILE A 62 -8.77 -5.80 -11.78
CA ILE A 62 -8.70 -7.18 -11.29
C ILE A 62 -7.25 -7.59 -11.04
N VAL A 63 -6.37 -7.39 -12.02
CA VAL A 63 -4.95 -7.77 -11.92
C VAL A 63 -4.29 -7.02 -10.77
N MET A 64 -4.47 -5.69 -10.70
CA MET A 64 -3.91 -4.87 -9.63
C MET A 64 -4.47 -5.26 -8.26
N GLY A 65 -5.78 -5.54 -8.17
CA GLY A 65 -6.42 -5.99 -6.93
C GLY A 65 -5.88 -7.34 -6.45
N VAL A 66 -5.71 -8.31 -7.35
CA VAL A 66 -5.14 -9.63 -7.01
C VAL A 66 -3.68 -9.50 -6.58
N VAL A 67 -2.86 -8.77 -7.34
CA VAL A 67 -1.44 -8.57 -7.02
C VAL A 67 -1.29 -7.89 -5.66
N LEU A 68 -2.05 -6.83 -5.38
CA LEU A 68 -1.99 -6.14 -4.10
C LEU A 68 -2.53 -6.99 -2.95
N LEU A 69 -3.57 -7.79 -3.16
CA LEU A 69 -4.06 -8.71 -2.15
C LEU A 69 -2.97 -9.72 -1.76
N VAL A 70 -2.30 -10.31 -2.75
CA VAL A 70 -1.17 -11.23 -2.49
C VAL A 70 -0.04 -10.50 -1.75
N ALA A 71 0.33 -9.29 -2.20
CA ALA A 71 1.39 -8.51 -1.56
C ALA A 71 1.07 -8.19 -0.09
N VAL A 72 -0.16 -7.78 0.23
CA VAL A 72 -0.60 -7.48 1.60
C VAL A 72 -0.64 -8.74 2.46
N LEU A 73 -1.07 -9.88 1.92
CA LEU A 73 -1.05 -11.14 2.67
C LEU A 73 0.37 -11.60 3.01
N LEU A 74 1.29 -11.50 2.04
CA LEU A 74 2.71 -11.80 2.28
C LEU A 74 3.33 -10.82 3.27
N PHE A 75 2.97 -9.54 3.18
CA PHE A 75 3.40 -8.50 4.12
C PHE A 75 2.92 -8.80 5.53
N GLU A 76 1.64 -9.13 5.71
CA GLU A 76 1.07 -9.49 7.01
C GLU A 76 1.80 -10.71 7.60
N ILE A 77 2.09 -11.73 6.79
CA ILE A 77 2.86 -12.90 7.22
C ILE A 77 4.27 -12.49 7.69
N ASP A 78 4.98 -11.66 6.91
CA ASP A 78 6.30 -11.15 7.28
C ASP A 78 6.25 -10.39 8.61
N MET A 79 5.27 -9.51 8.79
CA MET A 79 5.08 -8.73 10.03
C MET A 79 4.76 -9.61 11.24
N ARG A 80 4.04 -10.72 11.06
CA ARG A 80 3.69 -11.65 12.14
C ARG A 80 4.86 -12.54 12.56
N ILE A 81 5.74 -12.90 11.63
CA ILE A 81 6.88 -13.79 11.89
C ILE A 81 8.10 -13.00 12.33
N ASN A 82 8.47 -11.96 11.59
CA ASN A 82 9.72 -11.23 11.77
C ASN A 82 9.54 -9.95 12.59
N GLY A 83 8.32 -9.37 12.57
CA GLY A 83 8.07 -8.07 13.16
C GLY A 83 8.77 -6.93 12.43
N TRP A 84 8.57 -5.70 12.92
CA TRP A 84 9.16 -4.49 12.33
C TRP A 84 9.74 -3.53 13.38
N ILE A 85 9.41 -3.73 14.66
CA ILE A 85 9.78 -2.82 15.75
C ILE A 85 11.29 -2.67 15.90
N ASP A 86 12.04 -3.79 15.89
CA ASP A 86 13.49 -3.72 16.06
C ASP A 86 14.17 -2.96 14.92
N ARG A 87 13.63 -3.05 13.70
CA ARG A 87 14.06 -2.29 12.52
C ARG A 87 13.76 -0.78 12.65
N ALA A 88 12.73 -0.41 13.40
CA ALA A 88 12.31 0.97 13.62
C ALA A 88 12.99 1.66 14.81
N LYS A 89 13.44 0.90 15.82
CA LYS A 89 14.14 1.42 17.02
C LYS A 89 15.28 2.41 16.74
N PRO A 90 16.11 2.21 15.71
CA PRO A 90 17.19 3.16 15.41
C PRO A 90 16.73 4.50 14.82
N SER A 91 15.44 4.68 14.48
CA SER A 91 14.93 5.93 13.94
C SER A 91 15.08 7.09 14.93
N ALA A 92 15.41 8.28 14.43
CA ALA A 92 15.41 9.52 15.21
C ALA A 92 14.02 9.87 15.79
N PHE A 93 12.94 9.28 15.27
CA PHE A 93 11.58 9.48 15.76
C PHE A 93 11.14 8.42 16.78
N TRP A 94 11.99 7.43 17.09
CA TRP A 94 11.70 6.43 18.10
C TRP A 94 11.82 7.01 19.51
N LYS A 95 10.82 6.76 20.34
CA LYS A 95 10.76 7.06 21.77
C LYS A 95 10.30 5.81 22.52
N ASP A 96 10.99 5.50 23.61
CA ASP A 96 10.59 4.39 24.47
C ASP A 96 9.28 4.73 25.22
N GLY A 97 8.31 3.80 25.16
CA GLY A 97 7.00 3.97 25.78
C GLY A 97 5.94 3.11 25.10
N ALA A 98 4.74 3.08 25.70
CA ALA A 98 3.61 2.31 25.18
C ALA A 98 2.97 2.92 23.90
N PHE A 99 3.23 4.21 23.63
CA PHE A 99 2.85 4.87 22.39
C PHE A 99 4.01 5.76 21.91
N ASN A 100 4.60 5.35 20.80
CA ASN A 100 5.81 5.90 20.21
C ASN A 100 5.48 7.08 19.28
N ASP A 101 4.99 8.15 19.90
CA ASP A 101 4.72 9.50 19.37
C ASP A 101 4.39 9.52 17.86
N TRP A 102 5.37 9.77 16.99
CA TRP A 102 5.16 9.96 15.55
C TRP A 102 5.10 8.66 14.74
N ILE A 103 5.85 7.62 15.13
CA ILE A 103 5.87 6.35 14.42
C ILE A 103 4.51 5.65 14.60
N ASP A 104 4.02 5.56 15.84
CA ASP A 104 2.74 4.91 16.11
C ASP A 104 1.56 5.74 15.58
N ALA A 105 1.61 7.07 15.71
CA ALA A 105 0.58 7.93 15.12
C ALA A 105 0.51 7.78 13.59
N SER A 106 1.65 7.80 12.90
CA SER A 106 1.67 7.64 11.44
C SER A 106 1.20 6.24 11.01
N LEU A 107 1.55 5.18 11.76
CA LEU A 107 1.04 3.84 11.52
C LEU A 107 -0.48 3.77 11.71
N MET A 108 -1.02 4.33 12.78
CA MET A 108 -2.46 4.36 13.03
C MET A 108 -3.22 5.12 11.95
N ILE A 109 -2.72 6.27 11.52
CA ILE A 109 -3.29 7.03 10.41
C ILE A 109 -3.25 6.20 9.13
N HIS A 110 -2.12 5.55 8.82
CA HIS A 110 -2.00 4.69 7.65
C HIS A 110 -3.03 3.56 7.68
N LEU A 111 -3.18 2.84 8.79
CA LEU A 111 -4.15 1.75 8.92
C LEU A 111 -5.59 2.24 8.82
N ALA A 112 -5.89 3.40 9.40
CA ALA A 112 -7.19 4.05 9.28
C ALA A 112 -7.56 4.42 7.83
N CYS A 113 -6.58 4.67 6.97
CA CYS A 113 -6.80 4.82 5.52
C CYS A 113 -6.80 3.47 4.78
N ALA A 114 -5.84 2.60 5.07
CA ALA A 114 -5.59 1.37 4.32
C ALA A 114 -6.70 0.33 4.46
N ILE A 115 -7.22 0.12 5.68
CA ILE A 115 -8.24 -0.90 5.94
C ILE A 115 -9.56 -0.55 5.22
N PRO A 116 -10.12 0.69 5.37
CA PRO A 116 -11.30 1.09 4.60
C PRO A 116 -11.06 1.04 3.09
N THR A 117 -9.89 1.48 2.61
CA THR A 117 -9.54 1.40 1.18
C THR A 117 -9.64 -0.03 0.66
N ALA A 118 -9.04 -1.00 1.35
CA ALA A 118 -9.05 -2.40 0.93
C ALA A 118 -10.47 -2.95 0.87
N VAL A 119 -11.28 -2.68 1.90
CA VAL A 119 -12.69 -3.11 1.95
C VAL A 119 -13.51 -2.46 0.84
N LEU A 120 -13.44 -1.13 0.70
CA LEU A 120 -14.20 -0.40 -0.31
C LEU A 120 -13.83 -0.86 -1.71
N TRP A 121 -12.54 -1.07 -1.98
CA TRP A 121 -12.08 -1.48 -3.30
C TRP A 121 -12.54 -2.89 -3.67
N ILE A 122 -12.52 -3.85 -2.74
CA ILE A 122 -13.12 -5.17 -2.93
C ILE A 122 -14.62 -5.04 -3.26
N VAL A 123 -15.36 -4.25 -2.47
CA VAL A 123 -16.80 -4.04 -2.69
C VAL A 123 -17.06 -3.44 -4.07
N VAL A 124 -16.30 -2.42 -4.49
CA VAL A 124 -16.44 -1.77 -5.80
C VAL A 124 -16.16 -2.75 -6.94
N ILE A 125 -15.09 -3.55 -6.84
CA ILE A 125 -14.76 -4.57 -7.86
C ILE A 125 -15.87 -5.62 -7.95
N VAL A 126 -16.29 -6.19 -6.82
CA VAL A 126 -17.33 -7.24 -6.79
C VAL A 126 -18.65 -6.71 -7.35
N ARG A 127 -19.06 -5.50 -6.98
CA ARG A 127 -20.28 -4.86 -7.52
C ARG A 127 -20.15 -4.62 -9.03
N ALA A 128 -19.00 -4.14 -9.50
CA ALA A 128 -18.76 -3.94 -10.93
C ALA A 128 -18.83 -5.26 -11.72
N LEU A 129 -18.27 -6.35 -11.19
CA LEU A 129 -18.31 -7.67 -11.82
C LEU A 129 -19.72 -8.27 -11.90
N ARG A 130 -20.59 -7.94 -10.94
CA ARG A 130 -21.97 -8.44 -10.87
C ARG A 130 -22.95 -7.60 -11.69
N GLN A 131 -22.71 -6.30 -11.82
CA GLN A 131 -23.71 -5.35 -12.33
C GLN A 131 -23.41 -4.78 -13.72
N PHE A 132 -22.17 -4.91 -14.23
CA PHE A 132 -21.87 -4.58 -15.63
C PHE A 132 -22.01 -5.79 -16.55
N PRO A 133 -22.45 -5.60 -17.80
CA PRO A 133 -22.55 -6.67 -18.79
C PRO A 133 -21.17 -7.22 -19.20
N LYS A 134 -21.17 -8.31 -19.97
CA LYS A 134 -19.98 -8.89 -20.60
C LYS A 134 -20.17 -8.82 -22.12
N PRO A 135 -19.44 -7.96 -22.86
CA PRO A 135 -18.37 -7.07 -22.43
C PRO A 135 -18.85 -5.87 -21.58
N PRO A 136 -17.97 -5.26 -20.76
CA PRO A 136 -18.33 -4.15 -19.89
C PRO A 136 -18.68 -2.90 -20.70
N LEU A 137 -19.87 -2.37 -20.45
CA LEU A 137 -20.41 -1.16 -21.08
C LEU A 137 -21.12 -0.30 -20.03
N PRO A 138 -21.20 1.03 -20.23
CA PRO A 138 -21.99 1.90 -19.37
C PRO A 138 -23.47 1.47 -19.36
N GLY A 139 -24.06 1.44 -18.17
CA GLY A 139 -25.49 1.19 -17.94
C GLY A 139 -25.98 1.86 -16.65
N GLU A 140 -27.10 1.38 -16.09
CA GLU A 140 -27.74 1.94 -14.88
C GLU A 140 -26.78 2.02 -13.68
N HIS A 141 -25.92 1.02 -13.50
CA HIS A 141 -24.94 0.99 -12.41
C HIS A 141 -23.84 2.05 -12.52
N SER A 142 -23.63 2.67 -13.69
CA SER A 142 -22.47 3.53 -13.95
C SER A 142 -22.36 4.71 -12.98
N ARG A 143 -23.48 5.37 -12.66
CA ARG A 143 -23.47 6.52 -11.75
C ARG A 143 -22.99 6.14 -10.35
N SER A 144 -23.53 5.04 -9.81
CA SER A 144 -23.13 4.53 -8.50
C SER A 144 -21.68 4.07 -8.51
N HIS A 145 -21.27 3.33 -9.56
CA HIS A 145 -19.89 2.88 -9.70
C HIS A 145 -18.90 4.04 -9.74
N ILE A 146 -19.16 5.09 -10.54
CA ILE A 146 -18.26 6.25 -10.64
C ILE A 146 -18.10 6.95 -9.29
N PHE A 147 -19.18 7.10 -8.52
CA PHE A 147 -19.11 7.72 -7.20
C PHE A 147 -18.21 6.91 -6.26
N TRP A 148 -18.49 5.62 -6.08
CA TRP A 148 -17.72 4.78 -5.17
C TRP A 148 -16.29 4.51 -5.64
N ALA A 149 -16.06 4.41 -6.95
CA ALA A 149 -14.72 4.24 -7.52
C ALA A 149 -13.86 5.50 -7.34
N ARG A 150 -14.44 6.70 -7.38
CA ARG A 150 -13.72 7.95 -7.07
C ARG A 150 -13.33 8.01 -5.60
N LEU A 151 -14.25 7.65 -4.70
CA LEU A 151 -13.93 7.58 -3.27
C LEU A 151 -12.78 6.59 -3.03
N ALA A 152 -12.88 5.37 -3.58
CA ALA A 152 -11.83 4.36 -3.48
C ALA A 152 -10.47 4.83 -4.04
N ALA A 153 -10.48 5.57 -5.16
CA ALA A 153 -9.25 6.12 -5.73
C ALA A 153 -8.62 7.21 -4.85
N ILE A 154 -9.44 8.06 -4.21
CA ILE A 154 -8.96 9.08 -3.27
C ILE A 154 -8.37 8.41 -2.02
N GLU A 155 -9.08 7.43 -1.45
CA GLU A 155 -8.57 6.70 -0.28
C GLU A 155 -7.28 5.94 -0.59
N LEU A 156 -7.17 5.31 -1.78
CA LEU A 156 -5.93 4.68 -2.22
C LEU A 156 -4.74 5.65 -2.28
N ILE A 157 -4.96 6.88 -2.76
CA ILE A 157 -3.92 7.91 -2.78
C ILE A 157 -3.51 8.28 -1.34
N LEU A 158 -4.49 8.44 -0.43
CA LEU A 158 -4.22 8.71 0.98
C LEU A 158 -3.46 7.56 1.65
N THR A 159 -3.83 6.31 1.38
CA THR A 159 -3.12 5.11 1.84
C THR A 159 -1.67 5.09 1.35
N ALA A 160 -1.43 5.41 0.07
CA ALA A 160 -0.08 5.48 -0.47
C ALA A 160 0.75 6.58 0.21
N ILE A 161 0.20 7.79 0.35
CA ILE A 161 0.90 8.91 1.00
C ILE A 161 1.23 8.57 2.46
N THR A 162 0.24 8.16 3.23
CA THR A 162 0.40 7.86 4.67
C THR A 162 1.33 6.69 4.92
N GLY A 163 1.31 5.68 4.06
CA GLY A 163 2.21 4.53 4.16
C GLY A 163 3.65 4.90 3.82
N CYS A 164 3.87 5.77 2.82
CA CYS A 164 5.19 6.32 2.55
C CYS A 164 5.71 7.14 3.74
N VAL A 165 4.86 7.97 4.36
CA VAL A 165 5.23 8.73 5.56
C VAL A 165 5.65 7.80 6.69
N PHE A 166 4.85 6.77 7.01
CA PHE A 166 5.21 5.79 8.03
C PHE A 166 6.56 5.11 7.72
N TYR A 167 6.75 4.64 6.49
CA TYR A 167 7.99 3.96 6.09
C TYR A 167 9.22 4.88 6.27
N LEU A 168 9.11 6.15 5.83
CA LEU A 168 10.20 7.11 5.94
C LEU A 168 10.54 7.42 7.41
N LEU A 169 9.53 7.65 8.24
CA LEU A 169 9.73 7.93 9.67
C LEU A 169 10.31 6.72 10.40
N ALA A 170 9.84 5.50 10.11
CA ALA A 170 10.27 4.32 10.84
C ALA A 170 11.63 3.79 10.36
N PHE A 171 11.92 3.79 9.06
CA PHE A 171 13.02 3.00 8.50
C PHE A 171 14.11 3.80 7.79
N ALA A 172 13.82 5.04 7.38
CA ALA A 172 14.77 5.88 6.64
C ALA A 172 15.39 7.02 7.47
N ALA A 173 14.64 7.54 8.45
CA ALA A 173 15.07 8.64 9.32
C ALA A 173 16.17 8.27 10.33
#